data_AF-A0A705I285-F1
#
_entry.id   AF-A0A705I285-F1
#
_cell.length_a   1.000
_cell.length_b   1.000
_cell.length_c   1.000
_cell.angle_alpha   90.00
_cell.angle_beta   90.00
_cell.angle_gamma   90.00
#
_symmetry.space_group_name_H-M   'P 1'
#
loop_
_entity.id
_entity.type
_entity.pdbx_description
1 polymer ?
#
loop_
_entity_poly.entity_id
_entity_poly.type
_entity_poly.pdbx_seq_one_letter_code
_entity_poly.pdbx_strand_id
1 'polypeptide(L)'
;FIPLVTPTSQIVGTQAVLNVLTGERYKTIAKETAGILKGEYGHTPVPVNAALQARVLEGGAPVTCRPADLLKPELAELEADVRRQAQEKGITLAGNAIDDVLTVALFPQIGLKFLENR
;
A
#
# COMPACT_ATOMS: atom_id res chain seq x y z
N PHE A 1 6.99 -2.56 19.11
CA PHE A 1 6.17 -1.39 19.47
C PHE A 1 6.22 -0.41 18.30
N ILE A 2 5.11 -0.25 17.59
CA ILE A 2 5.00 0.65 16.43
C ILE A 2 4.21 1.88 16.90
N PRO A 3 4.60 3.12 16.54
CA PRO A 3 3.84 4.31 16.88
C PRO A 3 2.39 4.20 16.39
N LEU A 4 1.42 4.61 17.21
CA LEU A 4 0.00 4.62 16.86
C LEU A 4 -0.34 5.93 16.15
N VAL A 5 0.05 6.03 14.88
CA VAL A 5 -0.21 7.15 13.98
C VAL A 5 -0.90 6.65 12.73
N THR A 6 -1.53 7.51 11.93
CA THR A 6 -2.02 7.07 10.62
C THR A 6 -0.82 6.73 9.71
N PRO A 7 -0.84 5.58 8.99
CA PRO A 7 -1.88 4.53 8.95
C PRO A 7 -1.68 3.39 9.97
N THR A 8 -0.56 3.31 10.69
CA THR A 8 -0.21 2.17 11.58
C THR A 8 -1.18 1.94 12.73
N SER A 9 -1.84 2.97 13.26
CA SER A 9 -2.89 2.85 14.28
C SER A 9 -4.08 2.03 13.79
N GLN A 10 -4.48 2.20 12.54
CA GLN A 10 -5.59 1.45 11.92
C GLN A 10 -5.20 -0.02 11.69
N ILE A 11 -3.94 -0.29 11.35
CA ILE A 11 -3.42 -1.66 11.19
C ILE A 11 -3.50 -2.40 12.52
N VAL A 12 -2.99 -1.79 13.60
CA VAL A 12 -3.03 -2.37 14.95
C VAL A 12 -4.47 -2.55 15.43
N GLY A 13 -5.31 -1.53 15.25
CA GLY A 13 -6.73 -1.56 15.65
C GLY A 13 -7.50 -2.67 14.94
N THR A 14 -7.40 -2.75 13.61
CA THR A 14 -8.08 -3.78 12.81
C THR A 14 -7.66 -5.18 13.23
N GLN A 15 -6.35 -5.43 13.39
CA GLN A 15 -5.88 -6.75 13.82
C GLN A 15 -6.36 -7.11 15.23
N ALA A 16 -6.39 -6.14 16.14
CA ALA A 16 -6.90 -6.35 17.51
C ALA A 16 -8.39 -6.70 17.50
N VAL A 17 -9.20 -5.99 16.71
CA VAL A 17 -10.63 -6.29 16.54
C VAL A 17 -10.82 -7.70 15.96
N LEU A 18 -10.07 -8.08 14.92
CA LEU A 18 -10.13 -9.43 14.35
C LEU A 18 -9.81 -10.51 15.40
N ASN A 19 -8.78 -10.30 16.22
CA ASN A 19 -8.41 -11.25 17.28
C ASN A 19 -9.55 -11.46 18.30
N VAL A 20 -10.29 -10.40 18.63
CA VAL A 20 -11.42 -10.47 19.56
C VAL A 20 -12.62 -11.15 18.90
N LEU A 21 -13.03 -10.69 17.72
CA LEU A 21 -14.22 -11.21 17.04
C LEU A 21 -14.09 -12.68 16.63
N THR A 22 -12.88 -13.12 16.31
CA THR A 22 -12.63 -14.52 15.93
C THR A 22 -12.47 -15.46 17.14
N GLY A 23 -12.38 -14.92 18.36
CA GLY A 23 -12.19 -15.69 19.59
C GLY A 23 -10.80 -16.32 19.76
N GLU A 24 -9.88 -16.10 18.83
CA GLU A 24 -8.55 -16.70 18.80
C GLU A 24 -7.52 -15.69 18.26
N ARG A 25 -6.46 -15.46 19.03
CA ARG A 25 -5.43 -14.46 18.66
C ARG A 25 -4.73 -14.86 17.37
N TYR A 26 -4.75 -13.97 16.39
CA TYR A 26 -4.11 -14.13 15.09
C TYR A 26 -4.59 -15.37 14.33
N LYS A 27 -5.83 -15.84 14.57
CA LYS A 27 -6.45 -16.86 13.72
C LYS A 27 -6.33 -16.47 12.24
N THR A 28 -6.70 -15.23 11.94
CA THR A 28 -6.44 -14.55 10.67
C THR A 28 -5.47 -13.39 10.90
N ILE A 29 -4.46 -13.27 10.04
CA ILE A 29 -3.53 -12.14 10.02
C ILE A 29 -3.96 -11.23 8.87
N ALA A 30 -4.29 -9.97 9.18
CA ALA A 30 -4.64 -8.96 8.18
C ALA A 30 -3.44 -8.69 7.25
N LYS A 31 -3.73 -8.34 6.00
CA LYS A 31 -2.72 -8.10 4.96
C LYS A 31 -1.68 -7.07 5.41
N GLU A 32 -2.12 -5.97 6.01
CA GLU A 32 -1.26 -4.88 6.47
C GLU A 32 -0.40 -5.29 7.67
N THR A 33 -0.95 -6.10 8.59
CA THR A 33 -0.16 -6.71 9.69
C THR A 33 0.92 -7.63 9.14
N ALA A 34 0.58 -8.45 8.14
CA ALA A 34 1.54 -9.31 7.48
C ALA A 34 2.65 -8.50 6.79
N GLY A 35 2.30 -7.39 6.12
CA GLY A 35 3.30 -6.51 5.50
C GLY A 35 4.27 -5.89 6.52
N ILE A 36 3.78 -5.45 7.69
CA ILE A 36 4.65 -5.01 8.79
C ILE A 36 5.60 -6.12 9.23
N LEU A 37 5.07 -7.33 9.43
CA LEU A 37 5.87 -8.50 9.84
C LEU A 37 6.91 -8.89 8.77
N LYS A 38 6.58 -8.74 7.49
CA LYS A 38 7.48 -8.98 6.35
C LYS A 38 8.51 -7.87 6.14
N GLY A 39 8.37 -6.72 6.80
CA GLY A 39 9.25 -5.55 6.61
C GLY A 39 8.91 -4.68 5.40
N GLU A 40 7.75 -4.88 4.78
CA GLU A 40 7.30 -4.14 3.57
C GLU A 40 7.07 -2.65 3.86
N TYR A 41 6.82 -2.29 5.12
CA TYR A 41 6.67 -0.91 5.60
C TYR A 41 7.99 -0.32 6.14
N GLY A 42 9.07 -1.09 6.13
CA GLY A 42 10.37 -0.72 6.69
C GLY A 42 10.61 -1.26 8.10
N HIS A 43 11.62 -0.68 8.78
CA HIS A 43 12.08 -1.17 10.07
C HIS A 43 11.13 -0.76 11.21
N THR A 44 10.82 -1.71 12.09
CA THR A 44 10.05 -1.43 13.31
C THR A 44 11.01 -1.03 14.44
N PRO A 45 10.59 -0.19 15.42
CA PRO A 45 11.50 0.28 16.48
C PRO A 45 12.14 -0.81 17.34
N VAL A 46 11.52 -1.98 17.40
CA VAL A 46 12.01 -3.17 18.09
C VAL A 46 11.62 -4.40 17.27
N PRO A 47 12.34 -5.54 17.40
CA PRO A 47 11.98 -6.77 16.70
C PRO A 47 10.52 -7.16 16.88
N VAL A 48 9.91 -7.62 15.78
CA VAL A 48 8.55 -8.17 15.80
C VAL A 48 8.54 -9.56 16.43
N ASN A 49 7.35 -10.09 16.71
CA ASN A 49 7.23 -11.46 17.21
C ASN A 49 7.72 -12.47 16.15
N ALA A 50 8.76 -13.23 16.49
CA ALA A 50 9.42 -14.15 15.56
C ALA A 50 8.50 -15.25 15.01
N ALA A 51 7.61 -15.80 15.84
CA ALA A 51 6.69 -16.86 15.41
C ALA A 51 5.65 -16.34 14.41
N LEU A 52 5.09 -15.15 14.65
CA LEU A 52 4.17 -14.51 13.71
C LEU A 52 4.87 -14.10 12.41
N GLN A 53 6.10 -13.58 12.51
CA GLN A 53 6.90 -13.23 11.34
C GLN A 53 7.20 -14.46 10.48
N ALA A 54 7.70 -15.55 11.09
CA ALA A 54 7.96 -16.81 10.38
C ALA A 54 6.69 -17.34 9.69
N ARG A 55 5.54 -17.26 10.35
CA ARG A 55 4.25 -17.69 9.80
C ARG A 55 3.86 -16.92 8.54
N VAL A 56 4.05 -15.60 8.49
CA VAL A 56 3.70 -14.80 7.28
C VAL A 56 4.76 -14.86 6.19
N LEU A 57 6.00 -15.20 6.53
CA LEU A 57 7.09 -15.34 5.58
C LEU A 57 7.02 -16.65 4.79
N GLU A 58 6.40 -17.69 5.35
CA GLU A 58 6.20 -18.99 4.68
C GLU A 58 7.53 -19.58 4.15
N GLY A 59 8.61 -19.45 4.92
CA GLY A 59 9.96 -19.89 4.55
C GLY A 59 10.80 -18.86 3.78
N GLY A 60 10.22 -17.70 3.44
CA GLY A 60 10.95 -16.56 2.89
C GLY A 60 11.76 -15.76 3.92
N ALA A 61 12.48 -14.75 3.44
CA ALA A 61 13.22 -13.80 4.27
C ALA A 61 12.48 -12.46 4.38
N PRO A 62 12.55 -11.76 5.53
CA PRO A 62 11.97 -10.43 5.66
C PRO A 62 12.72 -9.41 4.80
N VAL A 63 12.00 -8.40 4.33
CA VAL A 63 12.59 -7.20 3.72
C VAL A 63 13.36 -6.43 4.79
N THR A 64 14.64 -6.18 4.52
CA THR A 64 15.57 -5.50 5.44
C THR A 64 16.18 -4.22 4.86
N CYS A 65 15.99 -3.97 3.55
CA CYS A 65 16.40 -2.73 2.89
C CYS A 65 15.31 -1.64 2.98
N ARG A 66 15.56 -0.48 2.38
CA ARG A 66 14.53 0.55 2.17
C ARG A 66 13.53 0.02 1.12
N PRO A 67 12.21 -0.08 1.41
CA PRO A 67 11.26 -0.74 0.50
C PRO A 67 11.24 -0.19 -0.93
N ALA A 68 11.48 1.11 -1.11
CA ALA A 68 11.53 1.74 -2.43
C ALA A 68 12.67 1.22 -3.32
N ASP A 69 13.71 0.60 -2.76
CA ASP A 69 14.82 0.02 -3.53
C ASP A 69 14.37 -1.23 -4.33
N LEU A 70 13.20 -1.78 -4.00
CA LEU A 70 12.59 -2.92 -4.70
C LEU A 70 11.59 -2.49 -5.78
N LEU A 71 11.30 -1.19 -5.90
CA LEU A 71 10.34 -0.65 -6.87
C LEU A 71 11.06 -0.21 -8.14
N LYS A 72 10.43 -0.44 -9.29
CA LYS A 72 10.90 0.09 -10.58
C LYS A 72 10.38 1.52 -10.76
N PRO A 73 11.11 2.39 -11.49
CA PRO A 73 10.58 3.70 -11.90
C PRO A 73 9.27 3.53 -12.69
N GLU A 74 8.23 4.26 -12.29
CA GLU A 74 6.85 4.05 -12.79
C GLU A 74 6.33 5.19 -13.68
N LEU A 75 6.99 6.36 -13.67
CA LEU A 75 6.42 7.57 -14.27
C LEU A 75 6.12 7.45 -15.78
N ALA A 76 7.05 6.90 -16.56
CA ALA A 76 6.88 6.77 -18.01
C ALA A 76 5.71 5.85 -18.38
N GLU A 77 5.50 4.78 -17.60
CA GLU A 77 4.39 3.85 -17.80
C GLU A 77 3.06 4.50 -17.43
N LEU A 78 3.02 5.21 -16.29
CA LEU A 78 1.85 5.94 -15.82
C LEU A 78 1.43 7.05 -16.80
N GLU A 79 2.39 7.81 -17.33
CA GLU A 79 2.11 8.84 -18.33
C GLU A 79 1.46 8.26 -19.59
N ALA A 80 1.99 7.13 -20.09
CA ALA A 80 1.45 6.46 -21.26
C ALA A 80 0.02 5.92 -21.01
N ASP A 81 -0.18 5.30 -19.85
CA ASP A 81 -1.47 4.73 -19.46
C ASP A 81 -2.56 5.80 -19.28
N VAL A 82 -2.25 6.89 -18.58
CA VAL A 82 -3.19 8.00 -18.35
C VAL A 82 -3.56 8.69 -19.66
N ARG A 83 -2.59 8.92 -20.57
CA ARG A 83 -2.89 9.48 -21.90
C ARG A 83 -3.80 8.58 -22.72
N ARG A 84 -3.54 7.27 -22.70
CA ARG A 84 -4.39 6.28 -23.38
C ARG A 84 -5.81 6.30 -22.80
N GLN A 85 -5.95 6.21 -21.48
CA GLN A 85 -7.26 6.22 -20.82
C GLN A 85 -8.03 7.52 -21.08
N ALA A 86 -7.33 8.66 -21.08
CA ALA A 86 -7.93 9.95 -21.41
C ALA A 86 -8.43 10.00 -22.86
N GLN A 87 -7.67 9.47 -23.81
CA GLN A 87 -8.09 9.38 -25.21
C GLN A 87 -9.31 8.45 -25.38
N GLU A 88 -9.29 7.26 -24.77
CA GLU A 88 -10.38 6.28 -24.85
C GLU A 88 -11.69 6.81 -24.26
N LYS A 89 -11.59 7.64 -23.22
CA LYS A 89 -12.75 8.18 -22.47
C LYS A 89 -13.12 9.61 -22.84
N GLY A 90 -12.38 10.25 -23.77
CA GLY A 90 -12.62 11.64 -24.16
C GLY A 90 -12.34 12.66 -23.06
N ILE A 91 -11.45 12.35 -22.12
CA ILE A 91 -11.09 13.21 -20.99
C ILE A 91 -10.10 14.27 -21.47
N THR A 92 -10.40 15.54 -21.21
CA THR A 92 -9.44 16.62 -21.45
C THR A 92 -8.49 16.74 -20.26
N LEU A 93 -7.21 16.41 -20.48
CA LEU A 93 -6.15 16.59 -19.48
C LEU A 93 -5.81 18.08 -19.30
N ALA A 94 -5.24 18.42 -18.15
CA ALA A 94 -4.78 19.77 -17.84
C ALA A 94 -3.65 20.19 -18.78
N GLY A 95 -3.44 21.50 -18.92
CA GLY A 95 -2.34 22.04 -19.73
C GLY A 95 -0.97 21.49 -19.30
N ASN A 96 -0.81 21.24 -17.99
CA ASN A 96 0.31 20.49 -17.44
C ASN A 96 -0.13 19.05 -17.11
N ALA A 97 -0.17 18.18 -18.12
CA ALA A 97 -0.74 16.82 -18.01
C ALA A 97 -0.09 15.95 -16.91
N ILE A 98 1.14 16.28 -16.48
CA ILE A 98 1.82 15.58 -15.38
C ILE A 98 1.05 15.65 -14.06
N ASP A 99 0.32 16.74 -13.81
CA ASP A 99 -0.46 16.89 -12.56
C ASP A 99 -1.64 15.91 -12.52
N ASP A 100 -2.25 15.64 -13.69
CA ASP A 100 -3.29 14.63 -13.84
C ASP A 100 -2.71 13.21 -13.75
N VAL A 101 -1.51 12.99 -14.31
CA VAL A 101 -0.79 11.72 -14.17
C VAL A 101 -0.50 11.43 -12.70
N LEU A 102 -0.01 12.42 -11.93
CA LEU A 102 0.24 12.27 -10.50
C LEU A 102 -1.07 12.05 -9.71
N THR A 103 -2.16 12.70 -10.11
CA THR A 103 -3.48 12.49 -9.50
C THR A 103 -3.94 11.04 -9.66
N VAL A 104 -3.81 10.49 -10.87
CA VAL A 104 -4.15 9.07 -11.14
C VAL A 104 -3.13 8.13 -10.49
N ALA A 105 -1.85 8.47 -10.44
CA ALA A 105 -0.83 7.65 -9.76
C ALA A 105 -1.14 7.50 -8.26
N LEU A 106 -1.50 8.59 -7.58
CA LEU A 106 -1.84 8.59 -6.16
C LEU A 106 -3.21 7.94 -5.89
N PHE A 107 -4.15 8.09 -6.82
CA PHE A 107 -5.53 7.60 -6.69
C PHE A 107 -6.07 7.02 -8.01
N PRO A 108 -5.70 5.80 -8.43
CA PRO A 108 -5.96 5.32 -9.80
C PRO A 108 -7.42 5.40 -10.24
N GLN A 109 -8.33 4.78 -9.49
CA GLN A 109 -9.75 4.75 -9.85
C GLN A 109 -10.46 6.08 -9.54
N ILE A 110 -10.15 6.68 -8.38
CA ILE A 110 -10.83 7.88 -7.89
C ILE A 110 -10.37 9.11 -8.67
N GLY A 111 -9.07 9.23 -8.92
CA GLY A 111 -8.45 10.27 -9.73
C GLY A 111 -8.97 10.23 -11.15
N LEU A 112 -9.01 9.06 -11.79
CA LEU A 112 -9.57 8.94 -13.15
C LEU A 112 -11.04 9.35 -13.19
N LYS A 113 -11.86 8.87 -12.23
CA LYS A 113 -13.27 9.28 -12.13
C LYS A 113 -13.42 10.78 -11.89
N PHE A 114 -12.53 11.39 -11.12
CA PHE A 114 -12.52 12.85 -10.94
C PHE A 114 -12.24 13.57 -12.26
N LEU A 115 -11.23 13.12 -13.02
CA LEU A 115 -10.89 13.72 -14.32
C LEU A 115 -12.02 13.58 -15.35
N GLU A 116 -12.76 12.46 -15.34
CA GLU A 116 -13.96 12.27 -16.17
C GLU A 116 -15.06 13.31 -15.92
N ASN A 117 -15.09 13.92 -14.72
CA ASN A 117 -16.15 14.81 -14.26
C ASN A 117 -15.65 16.24 -13.98
N ARG A 118 -14.46 16.60 -14.46
CA ARG A 118 -13.81 17.90 -14.20
C ARG A 118 -14.38 19.02 -15.06
#